data_AF-A0A2N5K7C0-F1
#
_entry.id   AF-A0A2N5K7C0-F1
#
_cell.length_a   1.000
_cell.length_b   1.000
_cell.length_c   1.000
_cell.angle_alpha   90.00
_cell.angle_beta   90.00
_cell.angle_gamma   90.00
#
_symmetry.space_group_name_H-M   'P 1'
#
loop_
_entity.id
_entity.type
_entity.pdbx_description
1 polymer ?
#
loop_
_entity_poly.entity_id
_entity_poly.type
_entity_poly.pdbx_seq_one_letter_code
_entity_poly.pdbx_strand_id
1 'polypeptide(L)'
;MDDEPQLQHLLRTYMQRLNFKPDRLAKQSGVPKASIVNWVTGRVKRTHDWRGLLLVAQALHLSATEATLLLQAAGQPSIQQLVRDARSDSDRQLLPWLTATHAPQRSTVPGQIMVTDTAALQLADERLSQLPLHRLPAPAPLPLGSRMPLRRNPLFIGREAELLVLARILKGGGTVAIAQSETAAVTGLGGIGKTNLALEFVHRYGQYFAGGVFWLSFADVTSVPYEIAACAGGATCLQLDPEFASLSLDEQVQL
;
A
#
# COMPACT_ATOMS: atom_id res chain seq x y z
N MET A 1 22.01 -26.84 -20.19
CA MET A 1 21.77 -25.74 -19.23
C MET A 1 20.64 -26.22 -18.37
N ASP A 2 20.96 -26.70 -17.17
CA ASP A 2 20.01 -27.43 -16.33
C ASP A 2 18.89 -26.50 -15.87
N ASP A 3 17.65 -26.89 -16.15
CA ASP A 3 16.43 -26.26 -15.63
C ASP A 3 16.50 -26.23 -14.09
N GLU A 4 16.81 -25.06 -13.52
CA GLU A 4 16.71 -24.85 -12.07
C GLU A 4 15.24 -25.06 -11.68
N PRO A 5 14.93 -26.00 -10.76
CA PRO A 5 13.56 -26.20 -10.29
C PRO A 5 12.97 -24.90 -9.77
N GLN A 6 11.82 -24.48 -10.30
CA GLN A 6 11.18 -23.19 -9.94
C GLN A 6 10.96 -23.07 -8.43
N LEU A 7 10.66 -24.19 -7.74
CA LEU A 7 10.53 -24.25 -6.28
C LEU A 7 11.84 -23.89 -5.57
N GLN A 8 12.98 -24.44 -6.05
CA GLN A 8 14.29 -24.16 -5.50
C GLN A 8 14.63 -22.68 -5.63
N HIS A 9 14.42 -22.12 -6.84
CA HIS A 9 14.74 -20.74 -7.14
C HIS A 9 13.96 -19.78 -6.23
N LEU A 10 12.63 -19.92 -6.16
CA LEU A 10 11.78 -19.07 -5.33
C LEU A 10 12.11 -19.17 -3.84
N LEU A 11 12.29 -20.39 -3.34
CA LEU A 11 12.59 -20.59 -1.91
C LEU A 11 13.94 -19.99 -1.53
N ARG A 12 14.97 -20.14 -2.38
CA ARG A 12 16.27 -19.48 -2.20
C ARG A 12 16.15 -17.97 -2.20
N THR A 13 15.43 -17.40 -3.17
CA THR A 13 15.23 -15.96 -3.31
C THR A 13 14.55 -15.39 -2.07
N TYR A 14 13.49 -16.02 -1.56
CA TYR A 14 12.81 -15.57 -0.35
C TYR A 14 13.68 -15.70 0.90
N MET A 15 14.42 -16.81 1.05
CA MET A 15 15.33 -16.99 2.18
C MET A 15 16.47 -15.99 2.18
N GLN A 16 17.02 -15.63 1.01
CA GLN A 16 18.06 -14.60 0.88
C GLN A 16 17.51 -13.21 1.20
N ARG A 17 16.36 -12.85 0.61
CA ARG A 17 15.69 -11.56 0.84
C ARG A 17 15.42 -11.31 2.33
N LEU A 18 15.02 -12.36 3.04
CA LEU A 18 14.63 -12.28 4.45
C LEU A 18 15.76 -12.70 5.42
N ASN A 19 16.96 -12.98 4.89
CA ASN A 19 18.14 -13.42 5.65
C ASN A 19 17.87 -14.63 6.57
N PHE A 20 17.11 -15.62 6.08
CA PHE A 20 16.78 -16.85 6.80
C PHE A 20 17.76 -17.98 6.50
N LYS A 21 18.24 -18.65 7.57
CA LYS A 21 19.01 -19.90 7.45
C LYS A 21 18.09 -21.12 7.53
N PRO A 22 18.41 -22.25 6.85
CA PRO A 22 17.58 -23.45 6.86
C PRO A 22 17.30 -24.00 8.27
N ASP A 23 18.29 -23.92 9.17
CA ASP A 23 18.15 -24.36 10.58
C ASP A 23 17.11 -23.55 11.35
N ARG A 24 17.13 -22.22 11.17
CA ARG A 24 16.18 -21.31 11.80
C ARG A 24 14.78 -21.54 11.25
N LEU A 25 14.68 -21.74 9.93
CA LEU A 25 13.41 -21.98 9.25
C LEU A 25 12.77 -23.31 9.67
N ALA A 26 13.56 -24.37 9.86
CA ALA A 26 13.07 -25.66 10.38
C ALA A 26 12.47 -25.52 11.79
N LYS A 27 13.17 -24.81 12.68
CA LYS A 27 12.70 -24.58 14.05
C LYS A 27 11.43 -23.73 14.10
N GLN A 28 11.31 -22.74 13.22
CA GLN A 28 10.20 -21.78 13.21
C GLN A 28 8.95 -22.30 12.47
N SER A 29 9.12 -23.12 11.43
CA SER A 29 8.01 -23.74 10.68
C SER A 29 7.54 -25.07 11.26
N GLY A 30 8.37 -25.75 12.06
CA GLY A 30 8.11 -27.11 12.53
C GLY A 30 8.30 -28.19 11.45
N VAL A 31 8.75 -27.81 10.25
CA VAL A 31 9.03 -28.73 9.14
C VAL A 31 10.42 -29.35 9.31
N PRO A 32 10.59 -30.66 9.03
CA PRO A 32 11.89 -31.31 9.13
C PRO A 32 12.96 -30.59 8.29
N LYS A 33 14.11 -30.29 8.90
CA LYS A 33 15.25 -29.64 8.22
C LYS A 33 15.63 -30.34 6.92
N ALA A 34 15.58 -31.67 6.90
CA ALA A 34 15.89 -32.47 5.70
C ALA A 34 14.96 -32.13 4.53
N SER A 35 13.65 -31.93 4.78
CA SER A 35 12.68 -31.54 3.77
C SER A 35 12.98 -30.16 3.20
N ILE A 36 13.26 -29.17 4.06
CA ILE A 36 13.62 -27.81 3.65
C ILE A 36 14.92 -27.82 2.82
N VAL A 37 15.94 -28.55 3.25
CA VAL A 37 17.21 -28.66 2.52
C VAL A 37 17.00 -29.34 1.16
N ASN A 38 16.17 -30.37 1.08
CA ASN A 38 15.84 -31.05 -0.19
C ASN A 38 15.12 -30.12 -1.18
N TRP A 39 14.27 -29.21 -0.71
CA TRP A 39 13.63 -28.20 -1.54
C TRP A 39 14.61 -27.11 -1.99
N VAL A 40 15.41 -26.57 -1.07
CA VAL A 40 16.40 -25.49 -1.34
C VAL A 40 17.55 -25.94 -2.25
N THR A 41 17.86 -27.24 -2.27
CA THR A 41 18.90 -27.82 -3.13
C THR A 41 18.36 -28.37 -4.45
N GLY A 42 17.05 -28.30 -4.68
CA GLY A 42 16.42 -28.77 -5.92
C GLY A 42 16.33 -30.28 -6.08
N ARG A 43 16.66 -31.06 -5.04
CA ARG A 43 16.55 -32.53 -5.06
C ARG A 43 15.12 -33.02 -5.25
N VAL A 44 14.14 -32.21 -4.85
CA VAL A 44 12.71 -32.47 -5.04
C VAL A 44 12.13 -31.41 -5.94
N LYS A 45 11.80 -31.80 -7.18
CA LYS A 45 11.21 -30.91 -8.20
C LYS A 45 9.71 -30.67 -7.98
N ARG A 46 8.99 -31.67 -7.45
CA ARG A 46 7.57 -31.60 -7.08
C ARG A 46 7.39 -32.28 -5.74
N THR A 47 6.76 -31.61 -4.78
CA THR A 47 6.47 -32.19 -3.46
C THR A 47 4.96 -32.31 -3.31
N HIS A 48 4.50 -33.46 -2.80
CA HIS A 48 3.10 -33.68 -2.42
C HIS A 48 2.79 -33.07 -1.05
N ASP A 49 3.83 -32.65 -0.32
CA ASP A 49 3.71 -32.02 0.99
C ASP A 49 3.46 -30.51 0.87
N TRP A 50 2.25 -30.16 0.43
CA TRP A 50 1.79 -28.76 0.38
C TRP A 50 1.65 -28.13 1.77
N ARG A 51 1.44 -28.95 2.82
CA ARG A 51 1.32 -28.51 4.20
C ARG A 51 2.64 -27.98 4.74
N GLY A 52 3.72 -28.75 4.56
CA GLY A 52 5.06 -28.29 4.92
C GLY A 52 5.47 -27.01 4.19
N LEU A 53 5.08 -26.85 2.92
CA LEU A 53 5.34 -25.61 2.18
C LEU A 53 4.59 -24.41 2.75
N LEU A 54 3.33 -24.57 3.17
CA LEU A 54 2.56 -23.50 3.79
C LEU A 54 3.11 -23.10 5.17
N LEU A 55 3.56 -24.08 5.98
CA LEU A 55 4.22 -23.80 7.24
C LEU A 55 5.53 -23.03 7.05
N VAL A 56 6.30 -23.37 6.01
CA VAL A 56 7.49 -22.63 5.63
C VAL A 56 7.14 -21.22 5.16
N ALA A 57 6.12 -21.06 4.33
CA ALA A 57 5.65 -19.75 3.88
C ALA A 57 5.19 -18.87 5.05
N GLN A 58 4.50 -19.45 6.04
CA GLN A 58 4.09 -18.76 7.25
C GLN A 58 5.28 -18.35 8.12
N ALA A 59 6.26 -19.24 8.30
CA ALA A 59 7.47 -18.95 9.07
C ALA A 59 8.35 -17.86 8.42
N LEU A 60 8.28 -17.73 7.10
CA LEU A 60 8.90 -16.66 6.33
C LEU A 60 8.03 -15.39 6.25
N HIS A 61 6.83 -15.39 6.84
CA HIS A 61 5.86 -14.31 6.76
C HIS A 61 5.55 -13.89 5.31
N LEU A 62 5.46 -14.88 4.41
CA LEU A 62 5.13 -14.63 3.00
C LEU A 62 3.67 -14.23 2.85
N SER A 63 3.40 -13.36 1.88
CA SER A 63 2.04 -13.03 1.46
C SER A 63 1.32 -14.25 0.85
N ALA A 64 -0.02 -14.22 0.80
CA ALA A 64 -0.81 -15.28 0.18
C ALA A 64 -0.45 -15.50 -1.30
N THR A 65 -0.05 -14.44 -2.01
CA THR A 65 0.42 -14.51 -3.39
C THR A 65 1.77 -15.21 -3.48
N GLU A 66 2.75 -14.82 -2.65
CA GLU A 66 4.07 -15.46 -2.63
C GLU A 66 3.98 -16.94 -2.21
N ALA A 67 3.11 -17.25 -1.25
CA ALA A 67 2.83 -18.61 -0.81
C ALA A 67 2.12 -19.42 -1.92
N THR A 68 1.20 -18.81 -2.68
CA THR A 68 0.57 -19.44 -3.84
C THR A 68 1.57 -19.72 -4.96
N LEU A 69 2.49 -18.79 -5.25
CA LEU A 69 3.57 -18.99 -6.22
C LEU A 69 4.49 -20.13 -5.79
N LEU A 70 4.81 -20.22 -4.49
CA LEU A 70 5.61 -21.31 -3.94
C LEU A 70 4.92 -22.68 -4.12
N LEU A 71 3.60 -22.75 -3.89
CA LEU A 71 2.81 -23.97 -4.11
C LEU A 71 2.73 -24.35 -5.59
N GLN A 72 2.47 -23.40 -6.49
CA GLN A 72 2.41 -23.65 -7.93
C GLN A 72 3.77 -24.14 -8.47
N ALA A 73 4.88 -23.56 -8.00
CA ALA A 73 6.21 -24.00 -8.36
C ALA A 73 6.53 -25.44 -7.87
N ALA A 74 5.85 -25.91 -6.83
CA ALA A 74 5.90 -27.28 -6.36
C ALA A 74 4.93 -28.24 -7.10
N GLY A 75 4.12 -27.73 -8.04
CA GLY A 75 3.07 -28.46 -8.73
C GLY A 75 1.79 -28.65 -7.92
N GLN A 76 1.57 -27.82 -6.90
CA GLN A 76 0.41 -27.89 -6.01
C GLN A 76 -0.70 -26.91 -6.41
N PRO A 77 -1.96 -27.19 -6.03
CA PRO A 77 -3.06 -26.26 -6.24
C PRO A 77 -2.81 -24.96 -5.46
N SER A 78 -3.44 -23.87 -5.91
CA SER A 78 -3.37 -22.58 -5.21
C SER A 78 -4.00 -22.68 -3.82
N ILE A 79 -3.64 -21.74 -2.94
CA ILE A 79 -4.24 -21.66 -1.59
C ILE A 79 -5.77 -21.58 -1.67
N GLN A 80 -6.31 -20.80 -2.62
CA GLN A 80 -7.75 -20.70 -2.83
C GLN A 80 -8.40 -22.02 -3.26
N GLN A 81 -7.70 -22.84 -4.05
CA GLN A 81 -8.21 -24.14 -4.49
C GLN A 81 -8.16 -25.14 -3.33
N LEU A 82 -7.06 -25.17 -2.58
CA LEU A 82 -6.93 -25.97 -1.36
C LEU A 82 -7.99 -25.60 -0.31
N VAL A 83 -8.30 -24.31 -0.16
CA VAL A 83 -9.38 -23.80 0.70
C VAL A 83 -10.77 -24.24 0.22
N ARG A 84 -11.02 -24.23 -1.09
CA ARG A 84 -12.30 -24.70 -1.65
C ARG A 84 -12.51 -26.22 -1.48
N ASP A 85 -11.41 -26.97 -1.55
CA ASP A 85 -11.43 -28.44 -1.46
C ASP A 85 -11.31 -28.94 -0.01
N ALA A 86 -10.93 -28.06 0.93
CA ALA A 86 -10.85 -28.30 2.37
C ALA A 86 -12.24 -28.59 2.97
N ARG A 87 -12.51 -29.87 3.24
CA ARG A 87 -13.79 -30.34 3.83
C ARG A 87 -13.64 -30.86 5.27
N SER A 88 -12.48 -30.71 5.91
CA SER A 88 -12.16 -31.33 7.20
C SER A 88 -11.47 -30.37 8.19
N ASP A 89 -11.66 -30.64 9.48
CA ASP A 89 -11.03 -29.95 10.63
C ASP A 89 -9.48 -30.05 10.66
N SER A 90 -8.90 -30.85 9.75
CA SER A 90 -7.45 -31.02 9.54
C SER A 90 -6.76 -29.81 8.90
N ASP A 91 -7.51 -28.75 8.63
CA ASP A 91 -7.13 -27.58 7.84
C ASP A 91 -6.78 -26.36 8.70
N ARG A 92 -6.40 -26.56 9.98
CA ARG A 92 -5.94 -25.47 10.87
C ARG A 92 -4.77 -24.65 10.31
N GLN A 93 -3.93 -25.25 9.48
CA GLN A 93 -2.81 -24.57 8.82
C GLN A 93 -3.25 -23.67 7.66
N LEU A 94 -4.47 -23.85 7.15
CA LEU A 94 -5.11 -22.95 6.20
C LEU A 94 -5.74 -21.74 6.89
N LEU A 95 -6.02 -21.80 8.21
CA LEU A 95 -6.70 -20.72 8.95
C LEU A 95 -6.06 -19.34 8.83
N PRO A 96 -4.72 -19.17 8.93
CA PRO A 96 -4.07 -17.86 8.73
C PRO A 96 -4.27 -17.31 7.32
N TRP A 97 -4.50 -18.19 6.35
CA TRP A 97 -4.74 -17.85 4.96
C TRP A 97 -6.24 -17.72 4.64
N LEU A 98 -7.12 -18.28 5.48
CA LEU A 98 -8.58 -18.24 5.41
C LEU A 98 -9.17 -16.87 5.79
N THR A 99 -8.64 -16.23 6.84
CA THR A 99 -8.96 -14.82 7.15
C THR A 99 -8.37 -13.86 6.11
N ALA A 100 -7.33 -14.27 5.41
CA ALA A 100 -6.79 -13.57 4.25
C ALA A 100 -7.50 -13.89 2.92
N THR A 101 -8.50 -14.80 2.88
CA THR A 101 -9.16 -15.26 1.64
C THR A 101 -10.62 -14.85 1.45
N HIS A 102 -11.16 -13.90 2.22
CA HIS A 102 -12.28 -13.06 1.74
C HIS A 102 -11.81 -11.85 0.92
N ALA A 103 -10.62 -11.93 0.32
CA ALA A 103 -10.21 -11.00 -0.73
C ALA A 103 -11.04 -11.26 -2.01
N PRO A 104 -11.82 -10.29 -2.52
CA PRO A 104 -12.48 -10.43 -3.81
C PRO A 104 -11.42 -10.70 -4.88
N GLN A 105 -11.72 -11.65 -5.76
CA GLN A 105 -10.82 -12.13 -6.81
C GLN A 105 -10.27 -10.96 -7.67
N ARG A 106 -9.08 -10.47 -7.34
CA ARG A 106 -8.27 -9.67 -8.25
C ARG A 106 -7.64 -10.61 -9.27
N SER A 107 -8.16 -10.58 -10.48
CA SER A 107 -7.43 -11.08 -11.65
C SER A 107 -6.19 -10.21 -11.82
N THR A 108 -5.05 -10.66 -11.30
CA THR A 108 -3.75 -10.01 -11.55
C THR A 108 -2.74 -11.09 -11.90
N VAL A 109 -2.34 -11.08 -13.17
CA VAL A 109 -1.10 -11.68 -13.65
C VAL A 109 0.07 -11.08 -12.85
N PRO A 110 1.09 -11.85 -12.45
CA PRO A 110 2.22 -11.32 -11.68
C PRO A 110 3.07 -10.43 -12.59
N GLY A 111 3.08 -9.13 -12.31
CA GLY A 111 3.79 -8.13 -13.13
C GLY A 111 3.17 -6.74 -13.14
N GLN A 112 1.97 -6.56 -12.59
CA GLN A 112 1.37 -5.23 -12.44
C GLN A 112 1.37 -4.83 -10.96
N ILE A 113 2.41 -4.07 -10.57
CA ILE A 113 2.16 -2.84 -9.81
C ILE A 113 0.94 -2.21 -10.48
N MET A 114 -0.10 -1.92 -9.70
CA MET A 114 -1.23 -1.05 -10.06
C MET A 114 -1.20 -0.69 -11.54
N VAL A 115 -2.07 -1.28 -12.38
CA VAL A 115 -2.47 -0.50 -13.55
C VAL A 115 -3.18 0.69 -12.94
N THR A 116 -2.39 1.70 -12.58
CA THR A 116 -2.79 3.06 -12.72
C THR A 116 -3.34 3.09 -14.11
N ASP A 117 -4.67 3.20 -14.18
CA ASP A 117 -5.32 3.56 -15.41
C ASP A 117 -4.46 4.68 -16.00
N THR A 118 -3.73 4.35 -17.06
CA THR A 118 -2.69 5.24 -17.56
C THR A 118 -3.32 6.56 -17.97
N ALA A 119 -4.59 6.50 -18.38
CA ALA A 119 -5.43 7.66 -18.61
C ALA A 119 -5.72 8.45 -17.31
N ALA A 120 -5.97 7.81 -16.18
CA ALA A 120 -6.19 8.49 -14.90
C ALA A 120 -4.92 9.19 -14.38
N LEU A 121 -3.74 8.58 -14.51
CA LEU A 121 -2.48 9.24 -14.20
C LEU A 121 -2.18 10.39 -15.16
N GLN A 122 -2.40 10.19 -16.47
CA GLN A 122 -2.23 11.24 -17.46
C GLN A 122 -3.15 12.42 -17.17
N LEU A 123 -4.42 12.17 -16.83
CA LEU A 123 -5.36 13.21 -16.42
C LEU A 123 -4.90 13.92 -15.14
N ALA A 124 -4.31 13.19 -14.20
CA ALA A 124 -3.76 13.76 -12.98
C ALA A 124 -2.56 14.68 -13.28
N ASP A 125 -1.63 14.23 -14.11
CA ASP A 125 -0.45 15.00 -14.54
C ASP A 125 -0.87 16.23 -15.34
N GLU A 126 -1.81 16.09 -16.28
CA GLU A 126 -2.38 17.20 -17.04
C GLU A 126 -2.99 18.24 -16.10
N ARG A 127 -3.77 17.79 -15.11
CA ARG A 127 -4.42 18.67 -14.15
C ARG A 127 -3.41 19.39 -13.24
N LEU A 128 -2.36 18.69 -12.80
CA LEU A 128 -1.27 19.29 -12.03
C LEU A 128 -0.44 20.27 -12.89
N SER A 129 -0.25 19.98 -14.19
CA SER A 129 0.47 20.85 -15.12
C SER A 129 -0.20 22.23 -15.27
N GLN A 130 -1.53 22.28 -15.12
CA GLN A 130 -2.33 23.50 -15.18
C GLN A 130 -2.27 24.33 -13.89
N LEU A 131 -1.64 23.83 -12.82
CA LEU A 131 -1.53 24.53 -11.55
C LEU A 131 -0.84 25.91 -11.76
N PRO A 132 -1.53 27.04 -11.47
CA PRO A 132 -1.02 28.37 -11.73
C PRO A 132 0.07 28.77 -10.72
N LEU A 133 1.23 29.19 -11.20
CA LEU A 133 2.37 29.53 -10.34
C LEU A 133 2.55 31.04 -10.08
N HIS A 134 1.85 31.89 -10.84
CA HIS A 134 2.04 33.35 -10.83
C HIS A 134 0.76 34.12 -10.52
N ARG A 135 -0.36 33.43 -10.39
CA ARG A 135 -1.66 34.04 -10.07
C ARG A 135 -2.41 33.15 -9.11
N LEU A 136 -3.20 33.76 -8.22
CA LEU A 136 -4.05 33.00 -7.32
C LEU A 136 -5.32 32.53 -8.04
N PRO A 137 -5.61 31.23 -8.06
CA PRO A 137 -6.90 30.76 -8.50
C PRO A 137 -8.00 31.16 -7.51
N ALA A 138 -9.22 31.33 -8.02
CA ALA A 138 -10.39 31.47 -7.17
C ALA A 138 -10.61 30.18 -6.35
N PRO A 139 -11.19 30.27 -5.15
CA PRO A 139 -11.60 29.08 -4.40
C PRO A 139 -12.55 28.21 -5.23
N ALA A 140 -12.38 26.90 -5.17
CA ALA A 140 -13.16 25.93 -5.93
C ALA A 140 -13.47 24.68 -5.09
N PRO A 141 -14.52 23.92 -5.43
CA PRO A 141 -14.79 22.63 -4.80
C PRO A 141 -13.60 21.68 -4.92
N LEU A 142 -13.37 20.88 -3.89
CA LEU A 142 -12.35 19.85 -3.91
C LEU A 142 -12.79 18.65 -4.76
N PRO A 143 -11.83 17.91 -5.36
CA PRO A 143 -12.12 16.66 -6.04
C PRO A 143 -12.89 15.69 -5.13
N LEU A 144 -13.80 14.91 -5.73
CA LEU A 144 -14.44 13.78 -5.06
C LEU A 144 -13.35 12.85 -4.49
N GLY A 145 -13.56 12.27 -3.31
CA GLY A 145 -12.49 11.55 -2.62
C GLY A 145 -11.73 12.37 -1.59
N SER A 146 -11.85 13.71 -1.59
CA SER A 146 -11.06 14.55 -0.67
C SER A 146 -11.61 14.54 0.76
N ARG A 147 -10.70 14.44 1.74
CA ARG A 147 -10.97 14.66 3.17
C ARG A 147 -10.48 16.05 3.60
N MET A 148 -11.38 17.01 3.71
CA MET A 148 -11.09 18.34 4.23
C MET A 148 -12.21 18.81 5.18
N PRO A 149 -12.08 18.56 6.50
CA PRO A 149 -13.13 18.90 7.46
C PRO A 149 -13.21 20.40 7.76
N LEU A 150 -12.16 21.16 7.45
CA LEU A 150 -12.08 22.58 7.78
C LEU A 150 -12.62 23.46 6.65
N ARG A 151 -13.56 24.34 6.98
CA ARG A 151 -14.14 25.31 6.05
C ARG A 151 -13.19 26.47 5.76
N ARG A 152 -13.27 27.01 4.55
CA ARG A 152 -12.60 28.25 4.14
C ARG A 152 -12.92 29.41 5.10
N ASN A 153 -11.89 30.16 5.49
CA ASN A 153 -12.05 31.44 6.16
C ASN A 153 -12.26 32.57 5.12
N PRO A 154 -13.43 33.21 5.04
CA PRO A 154 -13.69 34.26 4.05
C PRO A 154 -12.88 35.55 4.31
N LEU A 155 -12.32 35.73 5.51
CA LEU A 155 -11.55 36.91 5.92
C LEU A 155 -10.04 36.75 5.67
N PHE A 156 -9.60 35.69 5.01
CA PHE A 156 -8.18 35.47 4.71
C PHE A 156 -7.66 36.46 3.68
N ILE A 157 -6.62 37.24 4.03
CA ILE A 157 -5.99 38.27 3.19
C ILE A 157 -4.46 38.35 3.43
N GLY A 158 -3.70 38.90 2.48
CA GLY A 158 -2.35 39.42 2.70
C GLY A 158 -1.21 38.39 2.70
N ARG A 159 -1.48 37.14 2.33
CA ARG A 159 -0.47 36.05 2.24
C ARG A 159 -0.41 35.40 0.86
N GLU A 160 -0.72 36.18 -0.16
CA GLU A 160 -0.80 35.75 -1.54
C GLU A 160 0.57 35.25 -2.06
N ALA A 161 1.65 35.95 -1.70
CA ALA A 161 3.00 35.57 -2.08
C ALA A 161 3.39 34.17 -1.56
N GLU A 162 2.95 33.83 -0.35
CA GLU A 162 3.26 32.56 0.30
C GLU A 162 2.45 31.41 -0.29
N LEU A 163 1.19 31.66 -0.66
CA LEU A 163 0.41 30.71 -1.45
C LEU A 163 1.10 30.37 -2.78
N LEU A 164 1.69 31.36 -3.46
CA LEU A 164 2.45 31.14 -4.70
C LEU A 164 3.78 30.41 -4.45
N VAL A 165 4.40 30.57 -3.29
CA VAL A 165 5.58 29.78 -2.88
C VAL A 165 5.18 28.32 -2.71
N LEU A 166 4.11 28.04 -1.97
CA LEU A 166 3.58 26.68 -1.78
C LEU A 166 3.25 26.02 -3.12
N ALA A 167 2.61 26.75 -4.03
CA ALA A 167 2.29 26.27 -5.37
C ALA A 167 3.53 25.82 -6.14
N ARG A 168 4.63 26.58 -6.07
CA ARG A 168 5.89 26.24 -6.75
C ARG A 168 6.58 25.02 -6.16
N ILE A 169 6.60 24.91 -4.82
CA ILE A 169 7.19 23.76 -4.14
C ILE A 169 6.42 22.49 -4.49
N LEU A 170 5.09 22.54 -4.36
CA LEU A 170 4.21 21.38 -4.56
C LEU A 170 4.03 20.97 -6.02
N LYS A 171 4.30 21.87 -6.99
CA LYS A 171 4.23 21.51 -8.42
C LYS A 171 5.43 20.68 -8.90
N GLY A 172 6.56 20.68 -8.18
CA GLY A 172 7.73 19.84 -8.49
C GLY A 172 8.21 19.98 -9.95
N GLY A 173 8.91 21.06 -10.28
CA GLY A 173 9.34 21.30 -11.67
C GLY A 173 10.70 20.71 -12.03
N GLY A 174 10.75 19.51 -12.63
CA GLY A 174 11.85 19.10 -13.53
C GLY A 174 12.23 17.61 -13.54
N THR A 175 11.83 16.90 -14.61
CA THR A 175 12.41 15.69 -15.24
C THR A 175 13.46 14.89 -14.44
N VAL A 176 13.10 13.65 -14.07
CA VAL A 176 14.01 12.52 -13.79
C VAL A 176 15.12 12.81 -12.76
N ALA A 177 14.78 12.73 -11.48
CA ALA A 177 15.70 12.21 -10.47
C ALA A 177 14.91 11.66 -9.28
N ILE A 178 15.23 10.42 -8.95
CA ILE A 178 14.69 9.64 -7.86
C ILE A 178 15.07 10.37 -6.55
N ALA A 179 14.07 10.68 -5.72
CA ALA A 179 14.15 11.20 -4.35
C ALA A 179 14.68 12.64 -4.17
N GLN A 180 13.78 13.64 -4.05
CA GLN A 180 13.85 14.75 -3.06
C GLN A 180 12.62 15.70 -3.12
N SER A 181 11.58 15.30 -2.38
CA SER A 181 10.58 16.10 -1.64
C SER A 181 9.74 17.19 -2.36
N GLU A 182 8.56 16.79 -2.85
CA GLU A 182 7.38 17.65 -3.07
C GLU A 182 6.70 18.04 -1.73
N THR A 183 7.48 18.21 -0.65
CA THR A 183 6.95 18.46 0.70
C THR A 183 7.22 19.90 1.09
N ALA A 184 6.16 20.62 1.48
CA ALA A 184 6.27 21.98 2.02
C ALA A 184 5.98 21.99 3.52
N ALA A 185 6.82 22.68 4.30
CA ALA A 185 6.60 22.92 5.72
C ALA A 185 6.42 24.42 5.99
N VAL A 186 5.30 24.80 6.61
CA VAL A 186 5.04 26.18 7.05
C VAL A 186 5.35 26.28 8.54
N THR A 187 6.43 26.98 8.89
CA THR A 187 6.87 27.17 10.28
C THR A 187 6.70 28.63 10.72
N GLY A 188 6.78 28.89 12.02
CA GLY A 188 6.65 30.24 12.58
C GLY A 188 5.94 30.27 13.93
N LEU A 189 5.88 31.44 14.55
CA LEU A 189 5.28 31.65 15.87
C LEU A 189 3.81 31.20 15.93
N GLY A 190 3.34 30.86 17.14
CA GLY A 190 1.94 30.52 17.40
C GLY A 190 0.99 31.65 16.99
N GLY A 191 -0.22 31.32 16.55
CA GLY A 191 -1.26 32.32 16.24
C GLY A 191 -1.13 33.07 14.91
N ILE A 192 0.00 32.97 14.18
CA ILE A 192 0.24 33.73 12.93
C ILE A 192 -0.55 33.23 11.70
N GLY A 193 -1.49 32.31 11.89
CA GLY A 193 -2.37 31.83 10.82
C GLY A 193 -1.74 30.83 9.83
N LYS A 194 -0.74 30.04 10.25
CA LYS A 194 -0.14 28.97 9.40
C LYS A 194 -1.17 27.95 8.92
N THR A 195 -2.04 27.49 9.83
CA THR A 195 -3.15 26.59 9.50
C THR A 195 -4.11 27.23 8.52
N ASN A 196 -4.41 28.53 8.69
CA ASN A 196 -5.25 29.28 7.75
C ASN A 196 -4.59 29.42 6.36
N LEU A 197 -3.26 29.56 6.29
CA LEU A 197 -2.53 29.58 5.02
C LEU A 197 -2.65 28.24 4.28
N ALA A 198 -2.39 27.12 4.98
CA ALA A 198 -2.55 25.78 4.40
C ALA A 198 -4.00 25.52 3.96
N LEU A 199 -4.96 25.94 4.77
CA LEU A 199 -6.38 25.82 4.48
C LEU A 199 -6.79 26.63 3.24
N GLU A 200 -6.35 27.90 3.13
CA GLU A 200 -6.62 28.71 1.94
C GLU A 200 -5.96 28.11 0.71
N PHE A 201 -4.75 27.54 0.84
CA PHE A 201 -4.10 26.81 -0.25
C PHE A 201 -4.96 25.64 -0.73
N VAL A 202 -5.43 24.78 0.18
CA VAL A 202 -6.30 23.64 -0.16
C VAL A 202 -7.54 24.10 -0.91
N HIS A 203 -8.25 25.11 -0.42
CA HIS A 203 -9.51 25.56 -1.05
C HIS A 203 -9.32 26.26 -2.41
N ARG A 204 -8.11 26.71 -2.75
CA ARG A 204 -7.80 27.35 -4.06
C ARG A 204 -7.13 26.41 -5.04
N TYR A 205 -6.19 25.61 -4.55
CA TYR A 205 -5.31 24.76 -5.35
C TYR A 205 -5.67 23.28 -5.30
N GLY A 206 -6.50 22.83 -4.34
CA GLY A 206 -6.91 21.43 -4.22
C GLY A 206 -7.55 20.87 -5.49
N GLN A 207 -8.21 21.74 -6.27
CA GLN A 207 -8.76 21.39 -7.58
C GLN A 207 -7.72 20.95 -8.62
N TYR A 208 -6.42 21.12 -8.41
CA TYR A 208 -5.38 20.68 -9.35
C TYR A 208 -4.80 19.30 -9.00
N PHE A 209 -5.18 18.73 -7.86
CA PHE A 209 -4.72 17.42 -7.38
C PHE A 209 -5.79 16.37 -7.65
N ALA A 210 -5.73 15.68 -8.80
CA ALA A 210 -6.79 14.75 -9.21
C ALA A 210 -7.03 13.61 -8.21
N GLY A 211 -6.00 13.19 -7.48
CA GLY A 211 -6.10 12.19 -6.40
C GLY A 211 -6.81 12.66 -5.13
N GLY A 212 -7.18 13.94 -5.06
CA GLY A 212 -7.84 14.55 -3.91
C GLY A 212 -6.89 15.19 -2.91
N VAL A 213 -7.48 15.77 -1.86
CA VAL A 213 -6.75 16.40 -0.75
C VAL A 213 -7.15 15.72 0.56
N PHE A 214 -6.16 15.38 1.39
CA PHE A 214 -6.35 14.70 2.66
C PHE A 214 -5.72 15.51 3.78
N TRP A 215 -6.57 16.03 4.67
CA TRP A 215 -6.14 16.81 5.83
C TRP A 215 -6.06 15.91 7.07
N LEU A 216 -4.89 15.84 7.71
CA LEU A 216 -4.68 15.09 8.94
C LEU A 216 -4.23 16.01 10.09
N SER A 217 -4.81 15.81 11.27
CA SER A 217 -4.35 16.47 12.49
C SER A 217 -3.26 15.65 13.19
N PHE A 218 -2.13 16.28 13.49
CA PHE A 218 -1.04 15.69 14.30
C PHE A 218 -0.94 16.36 15.68
N ALA A 219 -1.99 17.08 16.10
CA ALA A 219 -2.01 17.81 17.37
C ALA A 219 -2.00 16.87 18.60
N ASP A 220 -2.55 15.67 18.43
CA ASP A 220 -2.54 14.61 19.44
C ASP A 220 -2.01 13.32 18.80
N VAL A 221 -0.89 12.82 19.31
CA VAL A 221 -0.23 11.60 18.83
C VAL A 221 -1.14 10.37 18.90
N THR A 222 -2.04 10.31 19.89
CA THR A 222 -2.96 9.18 20.07
C THR A 222 -4.06 9.16 19.02
N SER A 223 -4.35 10.33 18.41
CA SER A 223 -5.36 10.49 17.36
C SER A 223 -4.84 10.18 15.95
N VAL A 224 -3.52 10.13 15.75
CA VAL A 224 -2.89 9.97 14.43
C VAL A 224 -3.34 8.71 13.68
N PRO A 225 -3.41 7.51 14.30
CA PRO A 225 -3.91 6.32 13.63
C PRO A 225 -5.35 6.50 13.09
N TYR A 226 -6.21 7.17 13.85
CA TYR A 226 -7.59 7.46 13.44
C TYR A 226 -7.65 8.49 12.31
N GLU A 227 -6.77 9.49 12.33
CA GLU A 227 -6.66 10.49 11.26
C GLU A 227 -6.22 9.86 9.94
N ILE A 228 -5.29 8.89 10.00
CA ILE A 228 -4.85 8.09 8.85
C ILE A 228 -6.00 7.23 8.34
N ALA A 229 -6.64 6.45 9.23
CA ALA A 229 -7.76 5.59 8.86
C ALA A 229 -8.93 6.37 8.22
N ALA A 230 -9.21 7.58 8.73
CA ALA A 230 -10.26 8.44 8.19
C ALA A 230 -9.98 8.90 6.74
N CYS A 231 -8.72 8.97 6.31
CA CYS A 231 -8.36 9.25 4.92
C CYS A 231 -8.66 8.06 4.00
N ALA A 232 -8.53 6.83 4.52
CA ALA A 232 -8.57 5.61 3.72
C ALA A 232 -9.98 5.03 3.51
N GLY A 233 -10.94 5.21 4.43
CA GLY A 233 -12.27 4.58 4.22
C GLY A 233 -13.50 5.24 4.83
N GLY A 234 -13.63 6.56 4.68
CA GLY A 234 -14.98 7.13 4.52
C GLY A 234 -15.57 6.75 3.16
N ALA A 235 -16.88 6.51 3.07
CA ALA A 235 -17.62 6.21 1.83
C ALA A 235 -17.44 7.23 0.68
N THR A 236 -16.69 8.31 0.92
CA THR A 236 -16.41 9.42 0.01
C THR A 236 -14.92 9.75 -0.12
N CYS A 237 -14.00 8.93 0.44
CA CYS A 237 -12.56 9.19 0.49
C CYS A 237 -11.76 8.27 -0.48
N LEU A 238 -10.51 7.91 -0.18
CA LEU A 238 -9.66 7.08 -1.07
C LEU A 238 -10.30 5.73 -1.44
N GLN A 239 -11.32 5.26 -0.71
CA GLN A 239 -12.06 4.02 -0.98
C GLN A 239 -11.11 2.84 -1.26
N LEU A 240 -10.05 2.74 -0.43
CA LEU A 240 -8.98 1.76 -0.65
C LEU A 240 -9.49 0.32 -0.55
N ASP A 241 -10.52 0.11 0.27
CA ASP A 241 -11.16 -1.18 0.45
C ASP A 241 -12.69 -1.03 0.67
N PRO A 242 -13.55 -1.82 -0.03
CA PRO A 242 -15.00 -1.83 0.19
C PRO A 242 -15.42 -2.25 1.61
N GLU A 243 -14.60 -3.05 2.28
CA GLU A 243 -14.77 -3.55 3.64
C GLU A 243 -13.89 -2.79 4.65
N PHE A 244 -13.35 -1.62 4.27
CA PHE A 244 -12.48 -0.81 5.13
C PHE A 244 -13.09 -0.57 6.52
N ALA A 245 -14.40 -0.31 6.57
CA ALA A 245 -15.13 -0.03 7.81
C ALA A 245 -15.18 -1.23 8.78
N SER A 246 -14.94 -2.47 8.30
CA SER A 246 -14.88 -3.67 9.11
C SER A 246 -13.48 -4.09 9.55
N LEU A 247 -12.43 -3.44 9.02
CA LEU A 247 -11.05 -3.69 9.41
C LEU A 247 -10.75 -3.11 10.80
N SER A 248 -9.81 -3.72 11.52
CA SER A 248 -9.26 -3.14 12.74
C SER A 248 -8.48 -1.86 12.43
N LEU A 249 -8.30 -0.99 13.43
CA LEU A 249 -7.57 0.27 13.25
C LEU A 249 -6.14 0.06 12.74
N ASP A 250 -5.45 -0.98 13.24
CA ASP A 250 -4.08 -1.28 12.81
C ASP A 250 -4.04 -1.72 11.34
N GLU A 251 -5.02 -2.48 10.89
CA GLU A 251 -5.16 -2.88 9.47
C GLU A 251 -5.52 -1.69 8.58
N GLN A 252 -6.41 -0.81 9.05
CA GLN A 252 -6.80 0.42 8.36
C GLN A 252 -5.62 1.38 8.11
N VAL A 253 -4.64 1.40 9.02
CA VAL A 253 -3.44 2.25 8.92
C VAL A 253 -2.38 1.66 7.99
N GLN A 254 -2.40 0.35 7.74
CA GLN A 254 -1.39 -0.37 6.93
C GLN A 254 -1.81 -0.59 5.47
N LEU A 255 -3.03 -0.21 5.10
CA LEU A 255 -3.54 -0.24 3.71
C LEU A 255 -2.90 0.84 2.83
#